data_AF-A0A1E3H034-F1
#
_entry.id   AF-A0A1E3H034-F1
#
_cell.length_a   1.000
_cell.length_b   1.000
_cell.length_c   1.000
_cell.angle_alpha   90.00
_cell.angle_beta   90.00
_cell.angle_gamma   90.00
#
_symmetry.space_group_name_H-M   'P 1'
#
loop_
_entity.id
_entity.type
_entity.pdbx_description
1 polymer ?
#
loop_
_entity_poly.entity_id
_entity_poly.type
_entity_poly.pdbx_seq_one_letter_code
_entity_poly.pdbx_strand_id
1 'polypeptide(L)'
;MLLLGFLQQMGLGIIGGIVGGHLILTLVNRLTLERGLYPIIVLACAMFLFALVGALDGSGFLAVYVAGIYAGNRAIRAKSTLTNFQEGTTWLAQMVMFLVLGLLATPSDFPQIALPAIGIALFLVFIARPVAVWLCLLPLSFSREETAFVSWVGLRGAVSILLAILPVIGGVPNGMLYFNSAFIIVLTSLLLQGWTVNALARRLGLVLPAKIGPVEKVELELPAPPATNCWSTRWCPTAR
;
A
#
# COMPACT_ATOMS: atom_id res chain seq x y z
N MET A 1 9.99 -0.51 31.19
CA MET A 1 9.84 -1.79 30.46
C MET A 1 9.24 -1.58 29.07
N LEU A 2 8.08 -0.92 28.93
CA LEU A 2 7.45 -0.64 27.63
C LEU A 2 8.34 0.13 26.64
N LEU A 3 9.04 1.17 27.10
CA LEU A 3 9.90 2.01 26.25
C LEU A 3 11.10 1.25 25.67
N LEU A 4 11.67 0.33 26.47
CA LEU A 4 12.78 -0.52 26.04
C LEU A 4 12.30 -1.57 25.02
N GLY A 5 11.14 -2.19 25.25
CA GLY A 5 10.52 -3.11 24.28
C GLY A 5 10.17 -2.43 22.97
N PHE A 6 9.68 -1.18 23.02
CA PHE A 6 9.41 -0.38 21.84
C PHE A 6 10.69 -0.06 21.04
N LEU A 7 11.76 0.39 21.73
CA LEU A 7 13.05 0.64 21.10
C LEU A 7 13.65 -0.62 20.48
N GLN A 8 13.54 -1.76 21.16
CA GLN A 8 13.99 -3.05 20.64
C GLN A 8 13.20 -3.46 19.40
N GLN A 9 11.86 -3.39 19.45
CA GLN A 9 11.00 -3.75 18.32
C GLN A 9 11.27 -2.86 17.10
N MET A 10 11.41 -1.55 17.30
CA MET A 10 11.73 -0.62 16.22
C MET A 10 13.15 -0.81 15.70
N GLY A 11 14.14 -0.93 16.59
CA GLY A 11 15.54 -1.10 16.23
C GLY A 11 15.78 -2.38 15.41
N LEU A 12 15.27 -3.52 15.90
CA LEU A 12 15.33 -4.79 15.17
C LEU A 12 14.54 -4.74 13.86
N GLY A 13 13.39 -4.07 13.84
CA GLY A 13 12.62 -3.84 12.63
C GLY A 13 13.40 -3.09 11.55
N ILE A 14 14.04 -1.97 11.92
CA ILE A 14 14.83 -1.16 10.98
C ILE A 14 16.07 -1.91 10.50
N ILE A 15 16.84 -2.50 11.42
CA ILE A 15 18.06 -3.25 11.08
C ILE A 15 17.71 -4.45 10.21
N GLY A 16 16.73 -5.25 10.63
CA GLY A 16 16.23 -6.39 9.87
C GLY A 16 15.70 -6.00 8.50
N GLY A 17 15.01 -4.86 8.39
CA GLY A 17 14.52 -4.33 7.12
C GLY A 17 15.64 -3.91 6.16
N ILE A 18 16.68 -3.23 6.64
CA ILE A 18 17.82 -2.81 5.80
C ILE A 18 18.61 -4.04 5.32
N VAL A 19 18.94 -4.96 6.25
CA VAL A 19 19.68 -6.19 5.94
C VAL A 19 18.86 -7.08 5.01
N GLY A 20 17.58 -7.29 5.32
CA GLY A 20 16.65 -8.07 4.51
C GLY A 20 16.44 -7.47 3.13
N GLY A 21 16.23 -6.15 3.03
CA GLY A 21 16.11 -5.45 1.75
C GLY A 21 17.37 -5.57 0.88
N HIS A 22 18.55 -5.50 1.48
CA HIS A 22 19.81 -5.73 0.78
C HIS A 22 19.95 -7.18 0.29
N LEU A 23 19.60 -8.15 1.13
CA LEU A 23 19.64 -9.57 0.78
C LEU A 23 18.67 -9.89 -0.36
N ILE A 24 17.43 -9.41 -0.28
CA ILE A 24 16.40 -9.57 -1.31
C ILE A 24 16.89 -9.00 -2.64
N LEU A 25 17.42 -7.78 -2.64
CA LEU A 25 17.94 -7.13 -3.84
C LEU A 25 19.09 -7.93 -4.47
N THR A 26 20.07 -8.35 -3.66
CA THR A 26 21.21 -9.14 -4.14
C THR A 26 20.75 -10.49 -4.68
N LEU A 27 19.79 -11.15 -4.01
CA LEU A 27 19.23 -12.42 -4.44
C LEU A 27 18.52 -12.28 -5.80
N VAL A 28 17.62 -11.30 -5.92
CA VAL A 28 16.88 -11.02 -7.16
C VAL A 28 17.80 -10.65 -8.32
N ASN A 29 18.84 -9.85 -8.06
CA ASN A 29 19.75 -9.44 -9.13
C ASN A 29 20.77 -10.52 -9.52
N ARG A 30 21.08 -11.47 -8.62
CA ARG A 30 21.97 -12.60 -8.93
C ARG A 30 21.26 -13.77 -9.60
N LEU A 31 19.99 -14.01 -9.28
CA LEU A 31 19.25 -15.11 -9.88
C LEU A 31 18.81 -14.75 -11.31
N THR A 32 19.14 -15.62 -12.26
CA THR A 32 18.63 -15.55 -13.64
C THR A 32 17.37 -16.39 -13.73
N LEU A 33 16.24 -15.80 -13.34
CA LEU A 33 14.92 -16.42 -13.44
C LEU A 33 14.12 -15.85 -14.60
N GLU A 34 13.06 -16.56 -14.96
CA GLU A 34 12.03 -16.09 -15.87
C GLU A 34 11.19 -14.96 -15.25
N ARG A 35 10.69 -14.05 -16.08
CA ARG A 35 10.09 -12.77 -15.62
C ARG A 35 8.94 -12.96 -14.63
N GLY A 36 8.17 -14.04 -14.76
CA GLY A 36 7.03 -14.35 -13.89
C GLY A 36 7.40 -14.86 -12.48
N LEU A 37 8.64 -15.30 -12.24
CA LEU A 37 9.04 -15.87 -10.95
C LEU A 37 9.56 -14.82 -9.96
N TYR A 38 10.06 -13.67 -10.44
CA TYR A 38 10.57 -12.60 -9.58
C TYR A 38 9.54 -12.10 -8.55
N PRO A 39 8.27 -11.84 -8.90
CA PRO A 39 7.28 -11.36 -7.94
C PRO A 39 6.99 -12.35 -6.81
N ILE A 40 6.95 -13.64 -7.14
CA ILE A 40 6.68 -14.71 -6.18
C ILE A 40 7.84 -14.83 -5.19
N ILE A 41 9.09 -14.79 -5.67
CA ILE A 41 10.28 -14.87 -4.80
C ILE A 41 10.36 -13.65 -3.88
N VAL A 42 10.12 -12.45 -4.40
CA VAL A 42 10.13 -11.24 -3.56
C VAL A 42 9.05 -11.31 -2.48
N LEU A 43 7.85 -11.77 -2.82
CA LEU A 43 6.77 -11.95 -1.84
C LEU A 43 7.15 -12.99 -0.78
N ALA A 44 7.69 -14.14 -1.20
CA ALA A 44 8.15 -15.18 -0.29
C ALA A 44 9.27 -14.67 0.65
N CYS A 45 10.26 -13.94 0.13
CA CYS A 45 11.30 -13.33 0.95
C CYS A 45 10.75 -12.26 1.90
N ALA A 46 9.76 -11.47 1.48
CA ALA A 46 9.09 -10.50 2.34
C ALA A 46 8.36 -11.19 3.49
N MET A 47 7.62 -12.28 3.22
CA MET A 47 6.96 -13.07 4.25
C MET A 47 7.96 -13.75 5.19
N PHE A 48 9.06 -14.28 4.65
CA PHE A 48 10.14 -14.85 5.45
C PHE A 48 10.79 -13.80 6.36
N LEU A 49 11.07 -12.61 5.84
CA LEU A 49 11.64 -11.51 6.62
C LEU A 49 10.68 -11.07 7.74
N PHE A 50 9.38 -10.97 7.45
CA PHE A 50 8.35 -10.67 8.45
C PHE A 50 8.40 -11.67 9.60
N ALA A 51 8.39 -12.97 9.28
CA ALA A 51 8.40 -14.04 10.28
C ALA A 51 9.71 -14.07 11.07
N LEU A 52 10.86 -13.93 10.40
CA LEU A 52 12.19 -13.95 11.02
C LEU A 52 12.36 -12.81 12.01
N VAL A 53 12.01 -11.58 11.62
CA VAL A 53 12.11 -10.42 12.51
C VAL A 53 11.09 -10.51 13.63
N GLY A 54 9.88 -10.98 13.35
CA GLY A 54 8.86 -11.22 14.38
C GLY A 54 9.29 -12.24 15.43
N ALA A 55 9.98 -13.30 15.03
CA ALA A 55 10.52 -14.32 15.93
C ALA A 55 11.65 -13.80 16.85
N LEU A 56 12.30 -12.70 16.47
CA LEU A 56 13.35 -12.03 17.26
C LEU A 56 12.78 -10.92 18.16
N ASP A 57 11.47 -10.89 18.40
CA ASP A 57 10.78 -9.79 19.09
C ASP A 57 10.96 -8.43 18.41
N GLY A 58 11.14 -8.43 17.08
CA GLY A 58 11.19 -7.23 16.25
C GLY A 58 9.84 -6.92 15.59
N SER A 59 9.66 -5.68 15.13
CA SER A 59 8.48 -5.34 14.31
C SER A 59 8.64 -5.87 12.87
N GLY A 60 8.04 -7.02 12.58
CA GLY A 60 8.03 -7.61 11.24
C GLY A 60 7.41 -6.71 10.17
N PHE A 61 6.34 -5.98 10.51
CA PHE A 61 5.72 -4.99 9.62
C PHE A 61 6.70 -3.88 9.23
N LEU A 62 7.42 -3.33 10.21
CA LEU A 62 8.42 -2.30 9.96
C LEU A 62 9.58 -2.83 9.13
N ALA A 63 10.04 -4.06 9.38
CA ALA A 63 11.11 -4.67 8.61
C ALA A 63 10.76 -4.84 7.14
N VAL A 64 9.60 -5.39 6.81
CA VAL A 64 9.16 -5.54 5.41
C VAL A 64 8.94 -4.18 4.76
N TYR A 65 8.40 -3.20 5.49
CA TYR A 65 8.23 -1.84 4.99
C TYR A 65 9.57 -1.18 4.62
N VAL A 66 10.55 -1.23 5.53
CA VAL A 66 11.89 -0.68 5.29
C VAL A 66 12.61 -1.44 4.18
N ALA A 67 12.48 -2.76 4.13
CA ALA A 67 13.03 -3.58 3.04
C ALA A 67 12.43 -3.20 1.68
N GLY A 68 11.13 -2.96 1.62
CA GLY A 68 10.42 -2.50 0.42
C GLY A 68 10.91 -1.13 -0.06
N ILE A 69 11.07 -0.17 0.85
CA ILE A 69 11.64 1.15 0.51
C ILE A 69 13.09 1.00 0.01
N TYR A 70 13.91 0.24 0.72
CA TYR A 70 15.32 0.06 0.39
C TYR A 70 15.51 -0.61 -0.97
N ALA A 71 14.77 -1.70 -1.24
CA ALA A 71 14.82 -2.41 -2.51
C ALA A 71 14.19 -1.57 -3.63
N GLY A 72 13.04 -0.95 -3.39
CA GLY A 72 12.28 -0.18 -4.38
C GLY A 72 13.01 1.05 -4.93
N ASN A 73 13.91 1.64 -4.13
CA ASN A 73 14.77 2.77 -4.53
C ASN A 73 16.02 2.36 -5.34
N ARG A 74 16.26 1.06 -5.56
CA ARG A 74 17.41 0.55 -6.31
C ARG A 74 16.99 -0.13 -7.60
N ALA A 75 17.96 -0.39 -8.48
CA ALA A 75 17.72 -1.11 -9.72
C ALA A 75 17.40 -2.59 -9.41
N ILE A 76 16.13 -2.96 -9.59
CA ILE A 76 15.63 -4.34 -9.49
C ILE A 76 15.35 -4.85 -10.91
N ARG A 77 15.74 -6.09 -11.18
CA ARG A 77 15.40 -6.78 -12.42
C ARG A 77 13.88 -6.99 -12.56
N ALA A 78 13.32 -6.79 -13.76
CA ALA A 78 11.89 -6.94 -14.04
C ALA A 78 10.97 -6.11 -13.11
N LYS A 79 11.37 -4.86 -12.79
CA LYS A 79 10.65 -3.97 -11.87
C LYS A 79 9.17 -3.78 -12.26
N SER A 80 8.82 -3.59 -13.54
CA SER A 80 7.42 -3.39 -13.95
C SER A 80 6.54 -4.61 -13.70
N THR A 81 7.02 -5.81 -14.05
CA THR A 81 6.33 -7.07 -13.76
C THR A 81 6.15 -7.27 -12.24
N LEU A 82 7.17 -6.93 -11.46
CA LEU A 82 7.13 -7.00 -10.00
C LEU A 82 6.06 -6.06 -9.40
N THR A 83 6.07 -4.79 -9.80
CA THR A 83 5.12 -3.80 -9.28
C THR A 83 3.70 -4.13 -9.67
N ASN A 84 3.44 -4.48 -10.93
CA ASN A 84 2.09 -4.79 -11.42
C ASN A 84 1.52 -6.02 -10.70
N PHE A 85 2.33 -7.06 -10.47
CA PHE A 85 1.89 -8.25 -9.73
C PHE A 85 1.61 -7.95 -8.25
N GLN A 86 2.48 -7.17 -7.60
CA GLN A 86 2.30 -6.78 -6.20
C GLN A 86 1.10 -5.86 -6.01
N GLU A 87 0.84 -4.95 -6.95
CA GLU A 87 -0.36 -4.11 -6.96
C GLU A 87 -1.62 -4.96 -7.06
N GLY A 88 -1.67 -5.89 -8.02
CA GLY A 88 -2.78 -6.84 -8.13
C GLY A 88 -2.99 -7.68 -6.87
N THR A 89 -1.90 -8.18 -6.28
CA THR A 89 -1.94 -8.94 -5.02
C THR A 89 -2.44 -8.10 -3.85
N THR A 90 -1.98 -6.85 -3.75
CA THR A 90 -2.40 -5.91 -2.72
C THR A 90 -3.89 -5.62 -2.83
N TRP A 91 -4.38 -5.43 -4.05
CA TRP A 91 -5.80 -5.16 -4.29
C TRP A 91 -6.68 -6.37 -3.95
N LEU A 92 -6.25 -7.57 -4.34
CA LEU A 92 -6.92 -8.82 -3.98
C LEU A 92 -6.94 -9.02 -2.46
N ALA A 93 -5.79 -8.88 -1.79
CA ALA A 93 -5.70 -9.00 -0.33
C ALA A 93 -6.60 -7.97 0.37
N GLN A 94 -6.68 -6.75 -0.17
CA GLN A 94 -7.56 -5.72 0.36
C GLN A 94 -9.04 -6.10 0.22
N MET A 95 -9.47 -6.61 -0.94
CA MET A 95 -10.84 -7.10 -1.15
C MET A 95 -11.19 -8.23 -0.19
N VAL A 96 -10.32 -9.24 -0.07
CA VAL A 96 -10.52 -10.38 0.84
C VAL A 96 -10.63 -9.91 2.28
N MET A 97 -9.76 -9.00 2.70
CA MET A 97 -9.78 -8.45 4.06
C MET A 97 -11.08 -7.69 4.35
N PHE A 98 -11.58 -6.85 3.42
CA PHE A 98 -12.87 -6.19 3.59
C PHE A 98 -14.03 -7.18 3.66
N LEU A 99 -14.01 -8.22 2.83
CA LEU A 99 -15.02 -9.28 2.84
C LEU A 99 -15.04 -10.02 4.18
N VAL A 100 -13.88 -10.46 4.67
CA VAL A 100 -13.75 -11.15 5.96
C VAL A 100 -14.18 -10.26 7.12
N LEU A 101 -13.83 -8.97 7.10
CA LEU A 101 -14.31 -8.05 8.12
C LEU A 101 -15.82 -7.88 8.11
N GLY A 102 -16.42 -7.74 6.92
CA GLY A 102 -17.87 -7.65 6.80
C GLY A 102 -18.57 -8.91 7.31
N LEU A 103 -17.96 -10.08 7.08
CA LEU A 103 -18.45 -11.37 7.58
C LEU A 103 -18.30 -11.50 9.11
N LEU A 104 -17.23 -10.95 9.68
CA LEU A 104 -16.96 -10.99 11.12
C LEU A 104 -17.81 -9.99 11.92
N ALA A 105 -18.25 -8.90 11.28
CA ALA A 105 -19.04 -7.87 11.94
C ALA A 105 -20.45 -8.36 12.26
N THR A 106 -20.89 -8.17 13.50
CA THR A 106 -22.19 -8.66 13.98
C THR A 106 -23.26 -7.58 13.80
N PRO A 107 -24.20 -7.70 12.83
CA PRO A 107 -25.11 -6.61 12.49
C PRO A 107 -26.16 -6.32 13.56
N SER A 108 -26.42 -7.26 14.48
CA SER A 108 -27.42 -7.11 15.55
C SER A 108 -27.07 -6.01 16.55
N ASP A 109 -25.79 -5.72 16.74
CA ASP A 109 -25.32 -4.75 17.74
C ASP A 109 -25.19 -3.32 17.15
N PHE A 110 -25.32 -3.20 15.83
CA PHE A 110 -25.12 -1.93 15.13
C PHE A 110 -26.10 -0.83 15.55
N PRO A 111 -27.41 -1.07 15.72
CA PRO A 111 -28.35 0.02 16.02
C PRO A 111 -28.02 0.78 17.32
N GLN A 112 -27.43 0.10 18.30
CA GLN A 112 -27.08 0.70 19.59
C GLN A 112 -25.74 1.47 19.54
N ILE A 113 -24.82 1.05 18.67
CA ILE A 113 -23.45 1.57 18.61
C ILE A 113 -23.25 2.55 17.42
N ALA A 114 -24.13 2.51 16.42
CA ALA A 114 -23.98 3.28 15.19
C ALA A 114 -23.91 4.79 15.43
N LEU A 115 -24.80 5.34 16.26
CA LEU A 115 -24.84 6.78 16.51
C LEU A 115 -23.54 7.30 17.15
N PRO A 116 -23.03 6.72 18.28
CA PRO A 116 -21.75 7.16 18.83
C PRO A 116 -20.57 6.86 17.91
N ALA A 117 -20.54 5.72 17.22
CA ALA A 117 -19.45 5.37 16.31
C ALA A 117 -19.37 6.31 15.10
N ILE A 118 -20.50 6.68 14.50
CA ILE A 118 -20.56 7.66 13.40
C ILE A 118 -20.11 9.04 13.90
N GLY A 119 -20.53 9.45 15.11
CA GLY A 119 -20.07 10.70 15.72
C GLY A 119 -18.54 10.75 15.85
N ILE A 120 -17.93 9.67 16.36
CA ILE A 120 -16.47 9.53 16.46
C ILE A 120 -15.84 9.52 15.06
N ALA A 121 -16.42 8.81 14.09
CA ALA A 121 -15.90 8.76 12.73
C ALA A 121 -15.86 10.14 12.08
N LEU A 122 -16.94 10.91 12.21
CA LEU A 122 -17.02 12.28 11.70
C LEU A 122 -16.02 13.19 12.41
N PHE A 123 -15.92 13.11 13.74
CA PHE A 123 -14.92 13.87 14.49
C PHE A 123 -13.48 13.57 14.02
N LEU A 124 -13.15 12.28 13.84
CA LEU A 124 -11.84 11.85 13.37
C LEU A 124 -11.52 12.30 11.94
N VAL A 125 -12.53 12.35 11.07
CA VAL A 125 -12.39 12.75 9.66
C VAL A 125 -12.30 14.27 9.50
N PHE A 126 -13.18 15.02 10.17
CA PHE A 126 -13.32 16.46 9.96
C PHE A 126 -12.45 17.31 10.89
N ILE A 127 -12.06 16.80 12.06
CA ILE A 127 -11.32 17.60 13.06
C ILE A 127 -9.94 17.00 13.29
N ALA A 128 -9.89 15.77 13.83
CA ALA A 128 -8.62 15.20 14.26
C ALA A 128 -7.60 15.10 13.12
N ARG A 129 -8.07 14.72 11.93
CA ARG A 129 -7.20 14.52 10.77
C ARG A 129 -6.69 15.83 10.14
N PRO A 130 -7.53 16.84 9.82
CA PRO A 130 -7.03 18.14 9.37
C PRO A 130 -6.08 18.78 10.36
N VAL A 131 -6.35 18.69 11.66
CA VAL A 131 -5.45 19.21 12.70
C VAL A 131 -4.11 18.48 12.69
N ALA A 132 -4.11 17.14 12.63
CA ALA A 132 -2.87 16.36 12.60
C ALA A 132 -2.03 16.66 11.35
N VAL A 133 -2.65 16.73 10.17
CA VAL A 133 -1.96 17.07 8.93
C VAL A 133 -1.44 18.50 8.96
N TRP A 134 -2.25 19.46 9.43
CA TRP A 134 -1.83 20.84 9.56
C TRP A 134 -0.64 20.97 10.51
N LEU A 135 -0.66 20.29 11.66
CA LEU A 135 0.44 20.30 12.61
C LEU A 135 1.75 19.72 12.03
N CYS A 136 1.64 18.63 11.25
CA CYS A 136 2.78 18.01 10.57
C CYS A 136 3.30 18.84 9.39
N LEU A 137 2.43 19.61 8.73
CA LEU A 137 2.80 20.46 7.59
C LEU A 137 3.15 21.90 8.00
N LEU A 138 2.91 22.34 9.25
CA LEU A 138 3.36 23.64 9.76
C LEU A 138 4.84 23.95 9.45
N PRO A 139 5.79 22.99 9.59
CA PRO A 139 7.19 23.24 9.26
C PRO A 139 7.53 23.08 7.76
N LEU A 140 6.60 22.60 6.93
CA LEU A 140 6.79 22.44 5.48
C LEU A 140 6.00 23.51 4.72
N SER A 141 6.63 24.25 3.81
CA SER A 141 6.02 25.34 3.05
C SER A 141 5.06 24.84 1.95
N PHE A 142 3.96 24.18 2.32
CA PHE A 142 2.90 23.76 1.39
C PHE A 142 1.79 24.81 1.26
N SER A 143 1.13 24.84 0.10
CA SER A 143 -0.06 25.68 -0.10
C SER A 143 -1.23 25.18 0.74
N ARG A 144 -2.21 26.06 1.00
CA ARG A 144 -3.37 25.74 1.84
C ARG A 144 -4.26 24.71 1.16
N GLU A 145 -4.28 24.73 -0.16
CA GLU A 145 -5.03 23.85 -1.07
C GLU A 145 -4.42 22.44 -1.09
N GLU A 146 -3.10 22.31 -1.15
CA GLU A 146 -2.40 21.02 -1.03
C GLU A 146 -2.59 20.43 0.37
N THR A 147 -2.47 21.25 1.41
CA THR A 147 -2.68 20.80 2.80
C THR A 147 -4.12 20.31 3.01
N ALA A 148 -5.11 21.03 2.48
CA ALA A 148 -6.50 20.61 2.51
C ALA A 148 -6.71 19.30 1.75
N PHE A 149 -6.13 19.14 0.56
CA PHE A 149 -6.23 17.91 -0.22
C PHE A 149 -5.58 16.72 0.49
N VAL A 150 -4.37 16.87 1.02
CA VAL A 150 -3.64 15.82 1.76
C VAL A 150 -4.39 15.43 3.04
N SER A 151 -4.99 16.41 3.73
CA SER A 151 -5.83 16.13 4.90
C SER A 151 -7.09 15.33 4.57
N TRP A 152 -7.57 15.43 3.33
CA TRP A 152 -8.77 14.76 2.86
C TRP A 152 -8.50 13.39 2.21
N VAL A 153 -7.46 13.29 1.39
CA VAL A 153 -7.02 12.05 0.75
C VAL A 153 -6.27 11.20 1.77
N GLY A 154 -6.98 10.28 2.40
CA GLY A 154 -6.36 9.26 3.26
C GLY A 154 -7.34 8.14 3.41
N LEU A 155 -7.45 7.44 2.29
CA LEU A 155 -8.15 6.18 2.22
C LEU A 155 -7.53 5.28 3.30
N ARG A 156 -8.32 5.04 4.35
CA ARG A 156 -7.96 4.15 5.45
C ARG A 156 -8.01 2.71 4.92
N GLY A 157 -6.85 2.13 4.66
CA GLY A 157 -6.72 0.77 4.15
C GLY A 157 -6.54 -0.27 5.25
N ALA A 158 -5.66 -1.24 4.97
CA ALA A 158 -5.40 -2.43 5.78
C ALA A 158 -4.96 -2.17 7.23
N VAL A 159 -4.27 -1.08 7.50
CA VAL A 159 -3.78 -0.77 8.86
C VAL A 159 -4.95 -0.55 9.82
N SER A 160 -6.00 0.17 9.40
CA SER A 160 -7.15 0.43 10.26
C SER A 160 -7.90 -0.84 10.64
N ILE A 161 -7.88 -1.81 9.74
CA ILE A 161 -8.53 -3.11 9.86
C ILE A 161 -7.75 -4.00 10.83
N LEU A 162 -6.43 -4.01 10.69
CA LEU A 162 -5.54 -4.69 11.63
C LEU A 162 -5.73 -4.14 13.06
N LEU A 163 -5.85 -2.83 13.22
CA LEU A 163 -6.12 -2.22 14.53
C LEU A 163 -7.52 -2.58 15.07
N ALA A 164 -8.51 -2.80 14.20
CA ALA A 164 -9.86 -3.18 14.62
C ALA A 164 -9.91 -4.60 15.21
N ILE A 165 -9.09 -5.54 14.70
CA ILE A 165 -9.10 -6.94 15.16
C ILE A 165 -8.20 -7.20 16.37
N LEU A 166 -7.21 -6.34 16.65
CA LEU A 166 -6.29 -6.50 17.79
C LEU A 166 -7.01 -6.67 19.15
N PRO A 167 -8.06 -5.92 19.50
CA PRO A 167 -8.79 -6.10 20.76
C PRO A 167 -9.45 -7.48 20.88
N VAL A 168 -9.88 -8.06 19.76
CA VAL A 168 -10.51 -9.39 19.70
C VAL A 168 -9.46 -10.47 19.94
N ILE A 169 -8.31 -10.37 19.27
CA ILE A 169 -7.20 -11.32 19.43
C ILE A 169 -6.57 -11.21 20.82
N GLY A 170 -6.51 -10.00 21.38
CA GLY A 170 -6.00 -9.72 22.72
C GLY A 170 -6.92 -10.15 23.86
N GLY A 171 -8.11 -10.71 23.57
CA GLY A 171 -9.05 -11.18 24.59
C GLY A 171 -9.59 -10.08 25.49
N VAL A 172 -9.62 -8.83 25.02
CA VAL A 172 -10.04 -7.68 25.82
C VAL A 172 -11.55 -7.79 26.13
N PRO A 173 -12.00 -7.49 27.36
CA PRO A 173 -13.43 -7.37 27.66
C PRO A 173 -14.10 -6.40 26.69
N ASN A 174 -15.24 -6.79 26.11
CA ASN A 174 -15.94 -6.04 25.05
C ASN A 174 -15.13 -5.89 23.73
N GLY A 175 -14.19 -6.78 23.43
CA GLY A 175 -13.43 -6.78 22.17
C GLY A 175 -14.31 -6.69 20.92
N MET A 176 -15.47 -7.34 20.93
CA MET A 176 -16.45 -7.29 19.83
C MET A 176 -17.09 -5.90 19.68
N LEU A 177 -17.31 -5.16 20.77
CA LEU A 177 -17.83 -3.80 20.75
C LEU A 177 -16.81 -2.83 20.13
N TYR A 178 -15.54 -2.96 20.50
CA TYR A 178 -14.46 -2.18 19.89
C TYR A 178 -14.30 -2.49 18.41
N PHE A 179 -14.38 -3.77 18.04
CA PHE A 179 -14.35 -4.22 16.65
C PHE A 179 -15.53 -3.64 15.84
N ASN A 180 -16.76 -3.81 16.33
CA ASN A 180 -17.96 -3.29 15.66
C ASN A 180 -17.91 -1.76 15.52
N SER A 181 -17.43 -1.05 16.54
CA SER A 181 -17.23 0.41 16.49
C SER A 181 -16.19 0.81 15.43
N ALA A 182 -15.04 0.16 15.44
CA ALA A 182 -13.97 0.41 14.47
C ALA A 182 -14.42 0.09 13.03
N PHE A 183 -15.19 -0.98 12.84
CA PHE A 183 -15.78 -1.35 11.56
C PHE A 183 -16.71 -0.24 11.02
N ILE A 184 -17.63 0.27 11.86
CA ILE A 184 -18.51 1.37 11.48
C ILE A 184 -17.69 2.62 11.12
N ILE A 185 -16.67 2.96 11.91
CA ILE A 185 -15.78 4.10 11.64
C ILE A 185 -15.07 3.97 10.28
N VAL A 186 -14.51 2.79 10.00
CA VAL A 186 -13.83 2.50 8.73
C VAL A 186 -14.81 2.58 7.56
N LEU A 187 -15.97 1.95 7.69
CA LEU A 187 -17.00 1.92 6.64
C LEU A 187 -17.49 3.34 6.33
N THR A 188 -17.86 4.12 7.36
CA THR A 188 -18.28 5.52 7.21
C THR A 188 -17.17 6.37 6.58
N SER A 189 -15.92 6.22 7.01
CA SER A 189 -14.78 6.94 6.43
C SER A 189 -14.58 6.60 4.96
N LEU A 190 -14.67 5.34 4.58
CA LEU A 190 -14.48 4.89 3.19
C LEU A 190 -15.62 5.33 2.28
N LEU A 191 -16.86 5.28 2.74
CA LEU A 191 -18.00 5.76 1.96
C LEU A 191 -17.91 7.27 1.73
N LEU A 192 -17.64 8.04 2.79
CA LEU A 192 -17.48 9.49 2.70
C LEU A 192 -16.30 9.86 1.79
N GLN A 193 -15.12 9.29 2.02
CA GLN A 193 -13.92 9.62 1.26
C GLN A 193 -13.98 9.09 -0.18
N GLY A 194 -14.45 7.86 -0.39
CA GLY A 194 -14.59 7.28 -1.73
C GLY A 194 -15.46 8.12 -2.65
N TRP A 195 -16.55 8.70 -2.12
CA TRP A 195 -17.42 9.61 -2.89
C TRP A 195 -16.80 11.01 -3.06
N THR A 196 -16.20 11.57 -2.00
CA THR A 196 -15.78 12.99 -1.99
C THR A 196 -14.40 13.25 -2.59
N VAL A 197 -13.50 12.26 -2.63
CA VAL A 197 -12.11 12.43 -3.12
C VAL A 197 -12.08 12.91 -4.57
N ASN A 198 -12.84 12.28 -5.48
CA ASN A 198 -12.87 12.66 -6.90
C ASN A 198 -13.52 14.03 -7.13
N ALA A 199 -14.49 14.42 -6.30
CA ALA A 199 -15.11 15.75 -6.39
C ALA A 199 -14.16 16.84 -5.87
N LEU A 200 -13.47 16.57 -4.76
CA LEU A 200 -12.55 17.52 -4.15
C LEU A 200 -11.29 17.72 -5.00
N ALA A 201 -10.74 16.65 -5.58
CA ALA A 201 -9.61 16.73 -6.52
C ALA A 201 -9.90 17.67 -7.70
N ARG A 202 -11.12 17.59 -8.26
CA ARG A 202 -11.59 18.48 -9.33
C ARG A 202 -11.77 19.92 -8.86
N ARG A 203 -12.31 20.14 -7.65
CA ARG A 203 -12.54 21.49 -7.11
C ARG A 203 -11.27 22.23 -6.73
N LEU A 204 -10.23 21.53 -6.28
CA LEU A 204 -8.95 22.14 -5.89
C LEU A 204 -8.00 22.34 -7.09
N GLY A 205 -8.39 21.97 -8.31
CA GLY A 205 -7.53 22.12 -9.48
C GLY A 205 -6.26 21.25 -9.47
N LEU A 206 -6.17 20.29 -8.54
CA LEU A 206 -5.02 19.39 -8.34
C LEU A 206 -5.06 18.16 -9.26
N VAL A 207 -5.89 18.18 -10.31
CA VAL A 207 -5.86 17.16 -11.35
C VAL A 207 -4.60 17.39 -12.17
N LEU A 208 -3.50 16.73 -11.80
CA LEU A 208 -2.30 16.71 -12.64
C LEU A 208 -2.72 16.19 -14.02
N PRO A 209 -2.44 16.92 -15.12
CA PRO A 209 -2.56 16.33 -16.45
C PRO A 209 -1.72 15.05 -16.45
N ALA A 210 -2.31 13.94 -16.89
CA ALA A 210 -1.64 12.65 -16.92
C ALA A 210 -0.27 12.83 -17.58
N LYS A 211 0.81 12.78 -16.79
CA LYS A 211 2.15 12.65 -17.36
C LYS A 211 2.09 11.34 -18.12
N ILE A 212 2.11 11.43 -19.44
CA ILE A 212 2.34 10.29 -20.31
C ILE A 212 3.67 9.71 -19.82
N GLY A 213 3.59 8.65 -19.03
CA GLY A 213 4.78 7.91 -18.60
C GLY A 213 5.54 7.45 -19.84
N PRO A 214 6.83 7.09 -19.71
CA PRO A 214 7.56 6.50 -20.82
C PRO A 214 6.71 5.34 -21.32
N VAL A 215 6.24 5.44 -22.58
CA VAL A 215 5.43 4.41 -23.23
C VAL A 215 6.10 3.09 -22.90
N GLU A 216 5.46 2.26 -22.08
CA GLU A 216 5.91 0.90 -21.86
C GLU A 216 5.81 0.29 -23.25
N LYS A 217 6.98 0.22 -23.91
CA LYS A 217 7.13 -0.44 -25.19
C LYS A 217 6.82 -1.88 -24.89
N VAL A 218 5.54 -2.24 -24.97
CA VAL A 218 5.13 -3.58 -25.28
C VAL A 218 5.87 -3.86 -26.57
N GLU A 219 6.95 -4.62 -26.45
CA GLU A 219 7.69 -5.14 -27.57
C GLU A 219 6.72 -6.07 -28.26
N LEU A 220 5.90 -5.48 -29.12
CA LEU A 220 5.00 -6.16 -30.01
C LEU A 220 5.95 -6.90 -30.93
N GLU A 221 6.19 -8.17 -30.61
CA GLU A 221 6.86 -9.12 -31.48
C GLU A 221 5.97 -9.23 -32.72
N LEU A 222 6.16 -8.27 -33.64
CA LEU A 222 5.56 -8.27 -34.95
C LEU A 222 6.04 -9.56 -35.61
N PRO A 223 5.13 -10.49 -35.95
CA PRO A 223 5.50 -11.60 -36.80
C PRO A 223 6.19 -11.01 -38.02
N ALA A 224 7.43 -11.44 -38.27
CA ALA A 224 8.16 -11.00 -39.45
C ALA A 224 7.22 -11.13 -40.66
N PRO A 225 7.01 -10.07 -41.46
CA PRO A 225 6.20 -10.20 -42.65
C PRO A 225 6.78 -11.35 -43.50
N PRO A 226 5.95 -12.26 -44.01
CA PRO A 226 6.43 -13.34 -44.86
C PRO A 226 7.25 -12.72 -45.98
N ALA A 227 8.38 -13.35 -46.32
CA ALA A 227 9.36 -12.87 -47.28
C ALA A 227 8.74 -12.60 -48.66
N THR A 228 8.08 -11.46 -48.82
CA THR A 228 7.57 -10.97 -50.10
C THR A 228 8.67 -10.11 -50.68
N ASN A 229 9.49 -10.74 -51.53
CA ASN A 229 10.17 -10.16 -52.68
C ASN A 229 10.38 -8.64 -52.62
N CYS A 230 11.54 -8.22 -52.11
CA CYS A 230 12.09 -6.89 -52.30
C CYS A 230 12.38 -6.64 -53.80
N TRP A 231 11.38 -6.18 -54.55
CA TRP A 231 11.51 -5.76 -55.95
C TRP A 231 11.32 -4.26 -56.16
N SER A 232 11.17 -3.44 -55.10
CA SER A 232 11.15 -1.98 -55.22
C SER A 232 12.30 -1.35 -54.41
N THR A 233 13.28 -0.84 -55.16
CA THR A 233 14.61 -0.36 -54.75
C THR A 233 14.64 0.94 -53.94
N ARG A 234 13.63 1.25 -53.12
CA ARG A 234 13.55 2.60 -52.52
C ARG A 234 13.75 2.69 -51.02
N TRP A 235 13.60 1.61 -50.26
CA TRP A 235 13.71 1.70 -48.79
C TRP A 235 14.26 0.41 -48.18
N CYS A 236 15.57 0.32 -48.08
CA CYS A 236 16.27 -0.61 -47.21
C CYS A 236 17.27 0.21 -46.37
N PRO A 237 16.93 0.60 -45.12
CA PRO A 237 17.92 1.21 -44.24
C PRO A 237 18.86 0.11 -43.78
N THR A 238 20.07 0.17 -44.31
CA THR A 238 21.19 -0.70 -44.02
C THR A 238 21.57 -0.64 -42.55
N ALA A 239 21.95 -1.81 -42.03
CA ALA A 239 22.53 -2.02 -40.73
C ALA A 239 23.77 -1.13 -40.51
N ARG A 240 23.80 -0.45 -39.36
CA ARG A 240 25.01 -0.23 -38.57
C ARG A 240 24.65 0.04 -37.12
#